data_AF-A0A960LTT6-F1
#
_entry.id   AF-A0A960LTT6-F1
#
_cell.length_a   1.000
_cell.length_b   1.000
_cell.length_c   1.000
_cell.angle_alpha   90.00
_cell.angle_beta   90.00
_cell.angle_gamma   90.00
#
_symmetry.space_group_name_H-M   'P 1'
#
loop_
_entity.id
_entity.type
_entity.pdbx_description
1 polymer ?
#
loop_
_entity_poly.entity_id
_entity_poly.type
_entity_poly.pdbx_seq_one_letter_code
_entity_poly.pdbx_strand_id
1 'polypeptide(L)'
;MFTTEEKKLLQTALGEIGKRIKSDQPLNKDFSNEDLSVLYSLAYNLYLSGDYDQAKEIFHQLVLSKPLKQKYWLGLGACLQLEKEYEQALKAWGMASILDGYDPLPHFHAAECNFALNDYEQGWEALKASKKLLTSNHHQLSAKIAQLETYYKNEAEEGA
;
A
#
# COMPACT_ATOMS: atom_id res chain seq x y z
N MET A 1 -2.41 16.69 -17.25
CA MET A 1 -1.60 17.58 -16.39
C MET A 1 -2.59 18.55 -15.75
N PHE A 2 -2.69 18.59 -14.42
CA PHE A 2 -3.67 19.44 -13.75
C PHE A 2 -3.39 20.93 -14.03
N THR A 3 -4.46 21.67 -14.27
CA THR A 3 -4.46 23.12 -14.40
C THR A 3 -4.04 23.77 -13.07
N THR A 4 -3.56 25.01 -13.14
CA THR A 4 -3.18 25.79 -11.96
C THR A 4 -4.33 25.92 -10.97
N GLU A 5 -5.57 25.98 -11.46
CA GLU A 5 -6.77 26.11 -10.64
C GLU A 5 -7.14 24.80 -9.95
N GLU A 6 -7.02 23.65 -10.64
CA GLU A 6 -7.20 22.33 -10.04
C GLU A 6 -6.18 22.07 -8.94
N LYS A 7 -4.91 22.48 -9.14
CA LYS A 7 -3.87 22.38 -8.08
C LYS A 7 -4.21 23.23 -6.87
N LYS A 8 -4.74 24.44 -7.07
CA LYS A 8 -5.13 25.35 -5.99
C LYS A 8 -6.38 24.87 -5.24
N LEU A 9 -7.35 24.31 -5.96
CA LEU A 9 -8.52 23.63 -5.39
C LEU A 9 -8.11 22.41 -4.57
N LEU A 10 -7.22 21.56 -5.10
CA LEU A 10 -6.63 20.44 -4.37
C LEU A 10 -5.90 20.91 -3.12
N GLN A 11 -5.08 21.96 -3.21
CA GLN A 11 -4.31 22.48 -2.09
C GLN A 11 -5.19 23.15 -1.01
N THR A 12 -6.30 23.75 -1.41
CA THR A 12 -7.30 24.33 -0.50
C THR A 12 -8.12 23.22 0.17
N ALA A 13 -8.60 22.24 -0.58
CA ALA A 13 -9.30 21.06 -0.05
C ALA A 13 -8.39 20.27 0.90
N LEU A 14 -7.11 20.10 0.54
CA LEU A 14 -6.05 19.55 1.39
C LEU A 14 -5.89 20.33 2.69
N GLY A 15 -5.83 21.66 2.63
CA GLY A 15 -5.68 22.52 3.80
C GLY A 15 -6.92 22.51 4.71
N GLU A 16 -8.12 22.36 4.14
CA GLU A 16 -9.36 22.22 4.90
C GLU A 16 -9.55 20.83 5.50
N ILE A 17 -9.15 19.79 4.76
CA ILE A 17 -9.19 18.40 5.23
C ILE A 17 -8.09 18.17 6.27
N GLY A 18 -6.87 18.68 6.07
CA GLY A 18 -5.77 18.62 7.04
C GLY A 18 -6.07 19.37 8.34
N LYS A 19 -6.94 20.38 8.32
CA LYS A 19 -7.48 21.03 9.54
C LYS A 19 -8.55 20.19 10.25
N ARG A 20 -9.16 19.21 9.57
CA ARG A 20 -10.26 18.36 10.06
C ARG A 20 -9.82 16.94 10.42
N ILE A 21 -8.72 16.46 9.84
CA ILE A 21 -8.04 15.24 10.26
C ILE A 21 -7.31 15.55 11.56
N LYS A 22 -7.97 15.29 12.69
CA LYS A 22 -7.22 14.85 13.86
C LYS A 22 -6.86 13.39 13.57
N SER A 23 -5.59 13.02 13.69
CA SER A 23 -5.06 11.68 13.33
C SER A 23 -5.93 10.52 13.83
N ASP A 24 -6.65 10.72 14.94
CA ASP A 24 -7.36 9.68 15.67
C ASP A 24 -8.87 9.59 15.37
N GLN A 25 -9.43 10.41 14.46
CA GLN A 25 -10.86 10.34 14.10
C GLN A 25 -11.07 9.99 12.63
N PRO A 26 -11.82 8.90 12.31
CA PRO A 26 -12.16 8.55 10.94
C PRO A 26 -12.86 9.70 10.22
N LEU A 27 -12.70 9.79 8.89
CA LEU A 27 -13.56 10.66 8.09
C LEU A 27 -15.01 10.20 8.32
N ASN A 28 -15.80 11.08 8.91
CA ASN A 28 -17.11 10.74 9.45
C ASN A 28 -18.17 10.65 8.34
N LYS A 29 -19.44 10.45 8.74
CA LYS A 29 -20.61 10.36 7.86
C LYS A 29 -20.82 11.54 6.90
N ASP A 30 -20.09 12.64 7.07
CA ASP A 30 -20.23 13.84 6.24
C ASP A 30 -19.44 13.75 4.93
N PHE A 31 -18.54 12.77 4.79
CA PHE A 31 -17.82 12.52 3.53
C PHE A 31 -18.62 11.60 2.60
N SER A 32 -18.98 12.13 1.44
CA SER A 32 -19.61 11.38 0.36
C SER A 32 -18.61 10.40 -0.28
N ASN A 33 -19.11 9.46 -1.08
CA ASN A 33 -18.22 8.59 -1.87
C ASN A 33 -17.36 9.39 -2.87
N GLU A 34 -17.84 10.55 -3.32
CA GLU A 34 -17.10 11.44 -4.20
C GLU A 34 -15.92 12.07 -3.46
N ASP A 35 -16.14 12.56 -2.24
CA ASP A 35 -15.07 13.15 -1.42
C ASP A 35 -13.97 12.12 -1.12
N LEU A 36 -14.34 10.87 -0.83
CA LEU A 36 -13.37 9.78 -0.64
C LEU A 36 -12.61 9.44 -1.94
N SER A 37 -13.24 9.60 -3.10
CA SER A 37 -12.59 9.41 -4.40
C SER A 37 -11.56 10.51 -4.70
N VAL A 38 -11.88 11.76 -4.35
CA VAL A 38 -10.96 12.89 -4.44
C VAL A 38 -9.76 12.67 -3.51
N LEU A 39 -10.01 12.27 -2.26
CA LEU A 39 -8.96 11.96 -1.30
C LEU A 39 -8.06 10.81 -1.74
N TYR A 40 -8.63 9.74 -2.30
CA TYR A 40 -7.86 8.65 -2.88
C TYR A 40 -6.95 9.14 -4.03
N SER A 41 -7.50 9.93 -4.94
CA SER A 41 -6.74 10.46 -6.09
C SER A 41 -5.59 11.34 -5.64
N LEU A 42 -5.82 12.14 -4.60
CA LEU A 42 -4.81 12.97 -3.95
C LEU A 42 -3.71 12.12 -3.29
N ALA A 43 -4.08 11.15 -2.45
CA ALA A 43 -3.11 10.26 -1.79
C ALA A 43 -2.26 9.51 -2.81
N TYR A 44 -2.88 9.05 -3.90
CA TYR A 44 -2.19 8.40 -5.01
C TYR A 44 -1.21 9.34 -5.72
N ASN A 45 -1.57 10.61 -5.94
CA ASN A 45 -0.64 11.59 -6.51
C ASN A 45 0.53 11.90 -5.57
N LEU A 46 0.29 12.01 -4.26
CA LEU A 46 1.34 12.19 -3.25
C LEU A 46 2.31 11.01 -3.27
N TYR A 47 1.77 9.79 -3.28
CA TYR A 47 2.54 8.55 -3.46
C TYR A 47 3.41 8.58 -4.72
N LEU A 48 2.83 8.95 -5.88
CA LEU A 48 3.59 9.04 -7.13
C LEU A 48 4.68 10.13 -7.11
N SER A 49 4.50 11.17 -6.29
CA SER A 49 5.50 12.23 -6.10
C SER A 49 6.58 11.89 -5.07
N GLY A 50 6.48 10.74 -4.40
CA GLY A 50 7.42 10.31 -3.36
C GLY A 50 7.12 10.86 -1.97
N ASP A 51 6.01 11.57 -1.79
CA ASP A 51 5.58 12.10 -0.50
C ASP A 51 4.75 11.04 0.25
N TYR A 52 5.44 10.00 0.71
CA TYR A 52 4.79 8.83 1.30
C TYR A 52 4.20 9.11 2.68
N ASP A 53 4.78 10.05 3.45
CA ASP A 53 4.27 10.42 4.77
C ASP A 53 2.88 11.07 4.67
N GLN A 54 2.70 12.06 3.79
CA GLN A 54 1.39 12.66 3.58
C GLN A 54 0.41 11.68 2.91
N ALA A 55 0.88 10.85 1.98
CA ALA A 55 0.03 9.83 1.36
C ALA A 55 -0.47 8.81 2.39
N LYS A 56 0.41 8.36 3.30
CA LYS A 56 0.11 7.43 4.40
C LYS A 56 -0.99 7.97 5.29
N GLU A 57 -0.91 9.23 5.72
CA GLU A 57 -1.95 9.85 6.56
C GLU A 57 -3.33 9.82 5.89
N ILE A 58 -3.40 10.15 4.60
CA ILE A 58 -4.68 10.12 3.87
C ILE A 58 -5.18 8.68 3.69
N PHE A 59 -4.31 7.74 3.31
CA PHE A 59 -4.70 6.34 3.18
C PHE A 59 -5.16 5.74 4.52
N HIS A 60 -4.52 6.12 5.63
CA HIS A 60 -4.94 5.72 6.97
C HIS A 60 -6.37 6.19 7.26
N GLN A 61 -6.70 7.44 6.95
CA GLN A 61 -8.06 7.95 7.09
C GLN A 61 -9.07 7.24 6.17
N LEU A 62 -8.67 6.92 4.93
CA LEU A 62 -9.51 6.17 4.01
C LEU A 62 -9.84 4.76 4.52
N VAL A 63 -8.87 4.04 5.11
CA VAL A 63 -9.12 2.69 5.67
C VAL A 63 -9.99 2.75 6.93
N LEU A 64 -9.82 3.76 7.80
CA LEU A 64 -10.70 3.95 8.95
C LEU A 64 -12.15 4.22 8.52
N SER A 65 -12.33 4.92 7.41
CA SER A 65 -13.65 5.36 6.92
C SER A 65 -14.38 4.27 6.14
N LYS A 66 -13.66 3.51 5.33
CA LYS A 66 -14.19 2.40 4.51
C LYS A 66 -13.25 1.20 4.59
N PRO A 67 -13.23 0.46 5.71
CA PRO A 67 -12.28 -0.63 5.93
C PRO A 67 -12.45 -1.81 4.97
N LEU A 68 -13.58 -1.91 4.27
CA LEU A 68 -13.83 -2.97 3.29
C LEU A 68 -13.41 -2.60 1.86
N LYS A 69 -12.75 -1.46 1.65
CA LYS A 69 -12.23 -1.04 0.34
C LYS A 69 -10.76 -1.40 0.22
N GLN A 70 -10.48 -2.55 -0.40
CA GLN A 70 -9.14 -3.12 -0.57
C GLN A 70 -8.09 -2.10 -1.07
N LYS A 71 -8.42 -1.31 -2.10
CA LYS A 71 -7.49 -0.32 -2.67
C LYS A 71 -6.94 0.71 -1.67
N TYR A 72 -7.65 0.97 -0.57
CA TYR A 72 -7.17 1.87 0.49
C TYR A 72 -6.10 1.20 1.34
N TRP A 73 -6.26 -0.10 1.63
CA TRP A 73 -5.24 -0.90 2.29
C TRP A 73 -4.00 -1.11 1.41
N LEU A 74 -4.18 -1.28 0.10
CA LEU A 74 -3.05 -1.35 -0.84
C LEU A 74 -2.20 -0.06 -0.80
N GLY A 75 -2.86 1.10 -0.86
CA GLY A 75 -2.18 2.39 -0.76
C GLY A 75 -1.48 2.59 0.58
N LEU A 76 -2.14 2.24 1.69
CA LEU A 76 -1.56 2.33 3.03
C LEU A 76 -0.32 1.42 3.17
N GLY A 77 -0.44 0.15 2.75
CA GLY A 77 0.67 -0.82 2.80
C GLY A 77 1.87 -0.36 1.98
N ALA A 78 1.63 0.19 0.78
CA ALA A 78 2.70 0.68 -0.09
C ALA A 78 3.45 1.87 0.55
N CYS A 79 2.73 2.82 1.16
CA CYS A 79 3.36 3.97 1.82
C CYS A 79 4.16 3.52 3.05
N LEU A 80 3.58 2.67 3.90
CA LEU A 80 4.26 2.13 5.09
C LEU A 80 5.54 1.36 4.71
N GLN A 81 5.48 0.55 3.65
CA GLN A 81 6.64 -0.22 3.19
C GLN A 81 7.77 0.70 2.67
N LEU A 82 7.44 1.78 1.96
CA LEU A 82 8.44 2.72 1.43
C LEU A 82 9.07 3.57 2.54
N GLU A 83 8.30 3.86 3.60
CA GLU A 83 8.79 4.46 4.84
C GLU A 83 9.50 3.46 5.78
N LYS A 84 9.65 2.19 5.35
CA LYS A 84 10.29 1.10 6.10
C LYS A 84 9.60 0.74 7.42
N GLU A 85 8.32 1.06 7.54
CA GLU A 85 7.45 0.66 8.66
C GLU A 85 6.90 -0.76 8.42
N TYR A 86 7.79 -1.74 8.27
CA TYR A 86 7.47 -3.07 7.71
C TYR A 86 6.43 -3.85 8.51
N GLU A 87 6.44 -3.80 9.85
CA GLU A 87 5.46 -4.50 10.68
C GLU A 87 4.04 -3.95 10.50
N GLN A 88 3.92 -2.64 10.26
CA GLN A 88 2.64 -2.01 9.99
C GLN A 88 2.21 -2.28 8.55
N ALA A 89 3.15 -2.24 7.60
CA ALA A 89 2.91 -2.60 6.21
C ALA A 89 2.35 -4.04 6.11
N LEU A 90 2.91 -4.99 6.86
CA LEU A 90 2.41 -6.37 6.93
C LEU A 90 0.95 -6.47 7.37
N LYS A 91 0.51 -5.65 8.34
CA LYS A 91 -0.89 -5.59 8.75
C LYS A 91 -1.78 -5.07 7.61
N ALA A 92 -1.34 -4.03 6.92
CA ALA A 92 -2.09 -3.46 5.80
C ALA A 92 -2.17 -4.43 4.61
N TRP A 93 -1.07 -5.10 4.27
CA TRP A 93 -1.04 -6.14 3.25
C TRP A 93 -1.89 -7.35 3.61
N GLY A 94 -1.89 -7.77 4.87
CA GLY A 94 -2.78 -8.81 5.38
C GLY A 94 -4.26 -8.44 5.24
N MET A 95 -4.63 -7.19 5.54
CA MET A 95 -6.01 -6.73 5.31
C MET A 95 -6.37 -6.69 3.81
N ALA A 96 -5.44 -6.26 2.95
CA ALA A 96 -5.67 -6.26 1.51
C ALA A 96 -5.87 -7.67 0.95
N SER A 97 -5.11 -8.67 1.40
CA SER A 97 -5.28 -10.07 0.96
C SER A 97 -6.56 -10.72 1.47
N ILE A 98 -7.03 -10.35 2.67
CA ILE A 98 -8.34 -10.81 3.18
C ILE A 98 -9.49 -10.27 2.33
N LEU A 99 -9.39 -9.01 1.87
CA LEU A 99 -10.45 -8.34 1.10
C LEU A 99 -10.49 -8.79 -0.36
N ASP A 100 -9.37 -9.20 -0.94
CA ASP A 100 -9.31 -9.90 -2.23
C ASP A 100 -8.28 -11.04 -2.17
N GLY A 101 -8.79 -12.26 -1.96
CA GLY A 101 -7.96 -13.47 -1.85
C GLY A 101 -7.39 -13.98 -3.17
N TYR A 102 -7.70 -13.33 -4.30
CA TYR A 102 -7.15 -13.68 -5.62
C TYR A 102 -6.05 -12.73 -6.07
N ASP A 103 -5.82 -11.62 -5.35
CA ASP A 103 -4.78 -10.66 -5.69
C ASP A 103 -3.40 -11.18 -5.22
N PRO A 104 -2.45 -11.45 -6.15
CA PRO A 104 -1.10 -11.87 -5.78
C PRO A 104 -0.27 -10.76 -5.15
N LEU A 105 -0.65 -9.49 -5.34
CA LEU A 105 0.19 -8.33 -5.02
C LEU A 105 0.44 -8.14 -3.50
N PRO A 106 -0.57 -8.23 -2.61
CA PRO A 106 -0.32 -8.12 -1.17
C PRO A 106 0.63 -9.18 -0.63
N HIS A 107 0.55 -10.40 -1.15
CA HIS A 107 1.45 -11.49 -0.76
C HIS A 107 2.90 -11.24 -1.21
N PHE A 108 3.09 -10.68 -2.41
CA PHE A 108 4.42 -10.32 -2.89
C PHE A 108 5.06 -9.24 -2.00
N HIS A 109 4.32 -8.18 -1.70
CA HIS A 109 4.81 -7.10 -0.85
C HIS A 109 4.98 -7.53 0.62
N ALA A 110 4.15 -8.46 1.11
CA ALA A 110 4.37 -9.08 2.41
C ALA A 110 5.68 -9.90 2.44
N ALA A 111 6.05 -10.57 1.34
CA ALA A 111 7.34 -11.26 1.25
C ALA A 111 8.51 -10.26 1.35
N GLU A 112 8.46 -9.16 0.60
CA GLU A 112 9.47 -8.09 0.68
C GLU A 112 9.63 -7.53 2.10
N CYS A 113 8.51 -7.28 2.80
CA CYS A 113 8.53 -6.78 4.17
C CYS A 113 9.14 -7.80 5.15
N ASN A 114 8.75 -9.08 5.06
CA ASN A 114 9.30 -10.12 5.94
C ASN A 114 10.79 -10.33 5.73
N PHE A 115 11.26 -10.34 4.47
CA PHE A 115 12.69 -10.43 4.21
C PHE A 115 13.46 -9.21 4.75
N ALA A 116 12.91 -7.99 4.62
CA ALA A 116 13.52 -6.80 5.20
C ALA A 116 13.59 -6.84 6.74
N LEU A 117 12.70 -7.60 7.38
CA LEU A 117 12.71 -7.89 8.82
C LEU A 117 13.59 -9.09 9.20
N ASN A 118 14.28 -9.72 8.24
CA ASN A 118 15.03 -10.98 8.39
C ASN A 118 14.17 -12.18 8.82
N ASP A 119 12.84 -12.08 8.63
CA ASP A 119 11.92 -13.19 8.83
C ASP A 119 11.81 -14.01 7.54
N TYR A 120 12.88 -14.74 7.23
CA TYR A 120 12.98 -15.48 5.98
C TYR A 120 11.92 -16.58 5.86
N GLU A 121 11.52 -17.22 6.97
CA GLU A 121 10.47 -18.25 6.96
C GLU A 121 9.15 -17.68 6.46
N GLN A 122 8.70 -16.56 7.05
CA GLN A 122 7.47 -15.90 6.64
C GLN A 122 7.61 -15.26 5.24
N GLY A 123 8.80 -14.75 4.89
CA GLY A 123 9.10 -14.21 3.56
C GLY A 123 8.90 -15.24 2.45
N TRP A 124 9.45 -16.45 2.61
CA TRP A 124 9.30 -17.52 1.63
C TRP A 124 7.87 -18.03 1.50
N GLU A 125 7.14 -18.18 2.62
CA GLU A 125 5.73 -18.60 2.57
C GLU A 125 4.84 -17.54 1.90
N ALA A 126 5.06 -16.25 2.17
CA ALA A 126 4.35 -15.16 1.48
C ALA A 126 4.66 -15.14 -0.02
N LEU A 127 5.92 -15.32 -0.41
CA LEU A 127 6.31 -15.33 -1.82
C LEU A 127 5.69 -16.51 -2.58
N LYS A 128 5.67 -17.70 -1.96
CA LYS A 128 4.99 -18.89 -2.47
C LYS A 128 3.49 -18.68 -2.63
N ALA A 129 2.84 -18.03 -1.66
CA ALA A 129 1.43 -17.67 -1.75
C ALA A 129 1.16 -16.74 -2.95
N SER A 130 1.99 -15.70 -3.13
CA SER A 130 1.90 -14.81 -4.29
C SER A 130 2.03 -15.57 -5.62
N LYS A 131 3.02 -16.47 -5.74
CA LYS A 131 3.23 -17.31 -6.93
C LYS A 131 2.02 -18.17 -7.27
N LYS A 132 1.35 -18.74 -6.26
CA LYS A 132 0.18 -19.60 -6.44
C LYS A 132 -1.01 -18.84 -7.06
N LEU A 133 -1.11 -17.53 -6.80
CA LEU A 133 -2.18 -16.68 -7.30
C LEU A 133 -1.89 -16.04 -8.67
N LEU A 134 -0.67 -16.21 -9.21
CA LEU A 134 -0.33 -15.69 -10.52
C LEU A 134 -1.20 -16.31 -11.62
N THR A 135 -1.50 -15.48 -12.60
CA THR A 135 -2.23 -15.84 -13.83
C THR A 135 -1.47 -15.28 -15.02
N SER A 136 -1.90 -15.59 -16.24
CA SER A 136 -1.27 -15.08 -17.47
C SER A 136 -1.17 -13.55 -17.52
N ASN A 137 -2.03 -12.83 -16.81
CA ASN A 137 -2.04 -11.36 -16.86
C ASN A 137 -0.97 -10.70 -15.98
N HIS A 138 -0.24 -11.48 -15.18
CA HIS A 138 0.70 -10.97 -14.17
C HIS A 138 2.17 -11.05 -14.62
N HIS A 139 2.47 -10.90 -15.92
CA HIS A 139 3.83 -11.05 -16.45
C HIS A 139 4.87 -10.19 -15.71
N GLN A 140 4.54 -8.93 -15.41
CA GLN A 140 5.44 -8.03 -14.70
C GLN A 140 5.70 -8.47 -13.25
N LEU A 141 4.65 -8.86 -12.53
CA LEU A 141 4.78 -9.32 -11.14
C LEU A 141 5.52 -10.66 -11.07
N SER A 142 5.25 -11.57 -12.01
CA SER A 142 5.97 -12.84 -12.12
C SER A 142 7.48 -12.64 -12.29
N ALA A 143 7.89 -11.66 -13.09
CA ALA A 143 9.31 -11.34 -13.25
C ALA A 143 9.93 -10.80 -11.96
N LYS A 144 9.23 -9.90 -11.26
CA LYS A 144 9.67 -9.37 -9.95
C LYS A 144 9.82 -10.46 -8.90
N ILE A 145 8.85 -11.39 -8.83
CA ILE A 145 8.91 -12.52 -7.91
C ILE A 145 10.13 -13.40 -8.19
N ALA A 146 10.41 -13.73 -9.45
CA ALA A 146 11.57 -14.54 -9.81
C ALA A 146 12.89 -13.86 -9.45
N GLN A 147 12.97 -12.53 -9.62
CA GLN A 147 14.14 -11.74 -9.22
C GLN A 147 14.35 -11.75 -7.70
N LEU A 148 13.29 -11.49 -6.94
CA LEU A 148 13.33 -11.50 -5.47
C LEU A 148 13.72 -12.89 -4.93
N GLU A 149 13.14 -13.96 -5.49
CA GLU A 149 13.47 -15.34 -5.13
C GLU A 149 14.94 -15.68 -5.42
N THR A 150 15.48 -15.23 -6.56
CA THR A 150 16.89 -15.48 -6.90
C THR A 150 17.83 -14.75 -5.95
N TYR A 151 17.54 -13.49 -5.63
CA TYR A 151 18.34 -12.68 -4.72
C TYR A 151 18.49 -13.35 -3.34
N TYR A 152 17.37 -13.71 -2.70
CA TYR A 152 17.41 -14.28 -1.34
C TYR A 152 17.88 -15.75 -1.28
N LYS A 153 17.82 -16.50 -2.38
CA LYS A 153 18.46 -17.82 -2.46
C LYS A 153 19.98 -17.70 -2.43
N ASN A 154 20.53 -16.77 -3.21
CA ASN A 154 21.98 -16.55 -3.25
C ASN A 154 22.49 -16.01 -1.91
N GLU A 155 21.76 -15.08 -1.28
CA GLU A 155 22.12 -14.54 0.04
C GLU A 155 22.22 -15.64 1.11
N ALA A 156 21.30 -16.62 1.10
CA ALA A 156 21.32 -17.75 2.02
C ALA A 156 22.51 -18.71 1.77
N GLU A 157 22.98 -18.83 0.52
CA GLU A 157 24.14 -19.65 0.16
C GLU A 157 25.48 -18.96 0.51
N GLU A 158 25.55 -17.63 0.46
CA GLU A 158 26.74 -16.85 0.83
C GLU A 158 26.92 -16.71 2.35
N GLY A 159 25.85 -16.84 3.13
CA GLY A 159 25.86 -16.76 4.59
C GLY A 159 26.06 -18.10 5.33
N ALA A 160 26.14 -19.23 4.62
CA ALA A 160 26.27 -20.59 5.15
C ALA A 160 27.70 -21.13 5.05
#